data_AF-A0ABD2TH84-F1
#
_entry.id   AF-A0ABD2TH84-F1
#
_cell.length_a   1.000
_cell.length_b   1.000
_cell.length_c   1.000
_cell.angle_alpha   90.00
_cell.angle_beta   90.00
_cell.angle_gamma   90.00
#
_symmetry.space_group_name_H-M   'P 1'
#
loop_
_entity.id
_entity.type
_entity.pdbx_description
1 polymer ?
#
loop_
_entity_poly.entity_id
_entity_poly.type
_entity_poly.pdbx_seq_one_letter_code
_entity_poly.pdbx_strand_id
1 'polypeptide(L)'
;MTRITVELGLPSKWWDEINESVQWQDGIFYSLSAAFALVSTVALIQLIRIELRVPEYGWTTQKVFHLMNFVVNGVRAVVFGFHKEVFLFHPKVLTLVLLDLPGLLFFSAYTLLVLFWAEIYHQARSLPTDKLRTSYISVNGAIYFIQVRNILRLLIY
;
A
#
# COMPACT_ATOMS: atom_id res chain seq x y z
N MET A 1 12.51 38.70 15.50
CA MET A 1 11.17 38.29 15.03
C MET A 1 11.08 38.16 13.51
N THR A 2 11.88 38.91 12.73
CA THR A 2 11.83 38.97 11.25
C THR A 2 12.49 37.78 10.52
N ARG A 3 13.42 37.04 11.14
CA ARG A 3 14.05 35.86 10.50
C ARG A 3 13.13 34.65 10.43
N ILE A 4 12.30 34.43 11.46
CA ILE A 4 11.42 33.26 11.55
C ILE A 4 10.26 33.35 10.53
N THR A 5 9.76 34.56 10.24
CA THR A 5 8.72 34.77 9.22
C THR A 5 9.25 34.61 7.79
N VAL A 6 10.51 34.96 7.53
CA VAL A 6 11.17 34.77 6.22
C VAL A 6 11.46 33.29 5.96
N GLU A 7 11.95 32.56 6.96
CA GLU A 7 12.23 31.11 6.83
C GLU A 7 10.98 30.24 6.75
N LEU A 8 9.82 30.67 7.26
CA LEU A 8 8.55 29.97 7.06
C LEU A 8 7.87 30.34 5.72
N GLY A 9 8.16 31.53 5.19
CA GLY A 9 7.59 32.01 3.91
C GLY A 9 8.28 31.48 2.66
N LEU A 10 9.56 31.12 2.73
CA LEU A 10 10.32 30.60 1.59
C LEU A 10 9.96 29.13 1.23
N PRO A 11 9.91 28.19 2.19
CA PRO A 11 9.53 26.80 1.92
C PRO A 11 8.05 26.67 1.52
N SER A 12 7.16 27.48 2.09
CA SER A 12 5.74 27.48 1.73
C SER A 12 5.52 27.96 0.31
N LYS A 13 6.10 29.12 -0.05
CA LYS A 13 5.97 29.67 -1.41
C LYS A 13 6.59 28.77 -2.48
N TRP A 14 7.74 28.15 -2.20
CA TRP A 14 8.35 27.16 -3.09
C TRP A 14 7.48 25.91 -3.25
N TRP A 15 6.87 25.44 -2.16
CA TRP A 15 5.97 24.29 -2.21
C TRP A 15 4.67 24.58 -2.96
N ASP A 16 4.12 25.79 -2.81
CA ASP A 16 2.93 26.24 -3.53
C ASP A 16 3.19 26.30 -5.05
N GLU A 17 4.35 26.82 -5.48
CA GLU A 17 4.74 26.86 -6.90
C GLU A 17 4.90 25.45 -7.52
N ILE A 18 5.45 24.49 -6.77
CA ILE A 18 5.53 23.08 -7.21
C ILE A 18 4.15 22.45 -7.25
N ASN A 19 3.33 22.71 -6.23
CA ASN A 19 2.00 22.14 -6.13
C ASN A 19 1.04 22.70 -7.19
N GLU A 20 1.23 23.92 -7.68
CA GLU A 20 0.44 24.47 -8.78
C GLU A 20 0.93 24.02 -10.17
N SER A 21 2.16 23.48 -10.29
CA SER A 21 2.71 23.01 -11.57
C SER A 21 2.21 21.62 -11.94
N VAL A 22 1.35 21.55 -12.95
CA VAL A 22 0.86 20.29 -13.54
C VAL A 22 2.01 19.41 -14.04
N GLN A 23 3.07 19.98 -14.63
CA GLN A 23 4.21 19.20 -15.12
C GLN A 23 5.00 18.52 -13.99
N TRP A 24 5.16 19.20 -12.85
CA TRP A 24 5.83 18.62 -11.69
C TRP A 24 5.00 17.52 -11.04
N GLN A 25 3.69 17.75 -10.89
CA GLN A 25 2.77 16.72 -10.40
C GLN A 25 2.80 15.48 -11.30
N ASP A 26 2.67 15.66 -12.61
CA ASP A 26 2.74 14.56 -13.59
C ASP A 26 4.07 13.80 -13.48
N GLY A 27 5.19 14.53 -13.41
CA GLY A 27 6.53 13.94 -13.27
C GLY A 27 6.66 13.11 -12.00
N ILE A 28 6.12 13.58 -10.88
CA ILE A 28 6.09 12.84 -9.61
C ILE A 28 5.24 11.58 -9.74
N PHE A 29 4.03 11.68 -10.29
CA PHE A 29 3.13 10.53 -10.43
C PHE A 29 3.70 9.45 -11.35
N TYR A 30 4.25 9.80 -12.51
CA TYR A 30 4.90 8.82 -13.38
C TYR A 30 6.14 8.19 -12.75
N SER A 31 6.94 8.98 -12.01
CA SER A 31 8.10 8.46 -11.30
C SER A 31 7.69 7.47 -10.19
N LEU A 32 6.64 7.80 -9.44
CA LEU A 32 6.04 6.89 -8.46
C LEU A 32 5.50 5.62 -9.14
N SER A 33 4.77 5.77 -10.25
CA SER A 33 4.26 4.63 -11.03
C SER A 33 5.38 3.68 -11.41
N ALA A 34 6.48 4.20 -11.98
CA ALA A 34 7.64 3.40 -12.37
C ALA A 34 8.31 2.70 -11.18
N ALA A 35 8.49 3.40 -10.05
CA ALA A 35 9.05 2.81 -8.84
C ALA A 35 8.18 1.67 -8.29
N PHE A 36 6.87 1.88 -8.20
CA PHE A 36 5.92 0.86 -7.76
C PHE A 36 5.85 -0.34 -8.72
N ALA A 37 5.92 -0.09 -10.03
CA ALA A 37 5.97 -1.16 -11.04
C ALA A 37 7.24 -2.01 -10.89
N LEU A 38 8.38 -1.38 -10.62
CA LEU A 38 9.64 -2.08 -10.38
C LEU A 38 9.56 -2.95 -9.14
N VAL A 39 9.08 -2.41 -8.01
CA VAL A 39 8.92 -3.17 -6.76
C VAL A 39 7.95 -4.33 -6.94
N SER A 40 6.82 -4.11 -7.62
CA SER A 40 5.85 -5.16 -7.95
C SER A 40 6.48 -6.28 -8.79
N THR A 41 7.24 -5.92 -9.82
CA THR A 41 7.95 -6.88 -10.69
C THR A 41 8.96 -7.70 -9.90
N VAL A 42 9.76 -7.04 -9.05
CA VAL A 42 10.72 -7.74 -8.18
C VAL A 42 9.99 -8.72 -7.25
N ALA A 43 8.88 -8.30 -6.63
CA ALA A 43 8.10 -9.17 -5.75
C ALA A 43 7.54 -10.40 -6.49
N LEU A 44 7.08 -10.23 -7.73
CA LEU A 44 6.63 -11.34 -8.57
C LEU A 44 7.76 -12.31 -8.90
N ILE A 45 8.93 -11.78 -9.27
CA ILE A 45 10.12 -12.61 -9.53
C ILE A 45 10.50 -13.39 -8.27
N GLN A 46 10.46 -12.77 -7.09
CA GLN A 46 10.74 -13.47 -5.83
C GLN A 46 9.72 -14.59 -5.57
N LEU A 47 8.43 -14.33 -5.78
CA LEU A 47 7.37 -15.33 -5.63
C LEU A 47 7.62 -16.54 -6.54
N ILE A 48 7.86 -16.30 -7.83
CA ILE A 48 8.13 -17.36 -8.82
C ILE A 48 9.39 -18.14 -8.44
N ARG A 49 10.47 -17.46 -8.07
CA ARG A 49 11.72 -18.11 -7.67
C ARG A 49 11.55 -19.01 -6.45
N ILE A 50 10.75 -18.60 -5.47
CA ILE A 50 10.49 -19.39 -4.27
C ILE A 50 9.63 -20.61 -4.61
N GLU A 51 8.60 -20.44 -5.44
CA GLU A 51 7.73 -21.52 -5.89
C GLU A 51 8.51 -22.60 -6.65
N LEU A 52 9.38 -22.19 -7.58
CA LEU A 52 10.21 -23.10 -8.36
C LEU A 52 11.31 -23.77 -7.51
N ARG A 53 11.84 -23.09 -6.49
CA ARG A 53 12.89 -23.64 -5.62
C ARG A 53 12.35 -24.69 -4.65
N VAL A 54 11.14 -24.49 -4.13
CA VAL A 54 10.57 -25.37 -3.11
C VAL A 54 9.07 -25.57 -3.38
N PRO A 55 8.72 -26.35 -4.43
CA PRO A 55 7.32 -26.58 -4.80
C PRO A 55 6.59 -27.53 -3.83
N GLU A 56 7.34 -28.34 -3.08
CA GLU A 56 6.80 -29.32 -2.12
C GLU A 56 6.12 -28.65 -0.92
N TYR A 57 6.59 -27.46 -0.53
CA TYR A 57 5.95 -26.66 0.50
C TYR A 57 4.91 -25.79 -0.19
N GLY A 58 3.64 -25.92 0.19
CA GLY A 58 2.52 -25.15 -0.37
C GLY A 58 2.60 -23.64 -0.10
N TRP A 59 1.46 -22.99 0.14
CA TRP A 59 1.42 -21.54 0.40
C TRP A 59 1.99 -21.18 1.78
N THR A 60 3.28 -20.81 1.80
CA THR A 60 3.95 -20.29 2.99
C THR A 60 3.68 -18.79 3.16
N THR A 61 3.81 -18.29 4.39
CA THR A 61 3.65 -16.86 4.71
C THR A 61 4.59 -15.97 3.89
N GLN A 62 5.78 -16.47 3.53
CA GLN A 62 6.70 -15.78 2.64
C GLN A 62 6.14 -15.63 1.21
N LYS A 63 5.57 -16.71 0.63
CA LYS A 63 4.91 -16.65 -0.69
C LYS A 63 3.74 -15.67 -0.66
N VAL A 64 2.93 -15.72 0.41
CA VAL A 64 1.81 -14.79 0.60
C VAL A 64 2.29 -13.34 0.74
N PHE A 65 3.40 -13.08 1.43
CA PHE A 65 3.97 -11.75 1.57
C PHE A 65 4.43 -11.16 0.23
N HIS A 66 5.12 -11.95 -0.61
CA HIS A 66 5.52 -11.52 -1.95
C HIS A 66 4.31 -11.33 -2.87
N LEU A 67 3.30 -12.20 -2.77
CA LEU A 67 2.06 -12.06 -3.52
C LEU A 67 1.34 -10.75 -3.13
N MET A 68 1.19 -10.45 -1.84
CA MET A 68 0.59 -9.20 -1.40
C MET A 68 1.39 -8.00 -1.90
N ASN A 69 2.72 -8.01 -1.77
CA ASN A 69 3.54 -6.92 -2.30
C ASN A 69 3.39 -6.76 -3.82
N PHE A 70 3.33 -7.85 -4.59
CA PHE A 70 3.06 -7.78 -6.02
C PHE A 70 1.74 -7.07 -6.30
N VAL A 71 0.66 -7.46 -5.63
CA VAL A 71 -0.69 -6.88 -5.82
C VAL A 71 -0.74 -5.42 -5.37
N VAL A 72 -0.29 -5.10 -4.15
CA VAL A 72 -0.35 -3.73 -3.59
C VAL A 72 0.45 -2.76 -4.44
N ASN A 73 1.70 -3.10 -4.75
CA ASN A 73 2.57 -2.23 -5.56
C ASN A 73 2.09 -2.18 -7.02
N GLY A 74 1.55 -3.27 -7.57
CA GLY A 74 1.03 -3.31 -8.93
C GLY A 74 -0.21 -2.42 -9.11
N VAL A 75 -1.18 -2.51 -8.20
CA VAL A 75 -2.34 -1.61 -8.18
C VAL A 75 -1.87 -0.16 -8.08
N ARG A 76 -0.91 0.16 -7.19
CA ARG A 76 -0.37 1.52 -7.06
C ARG A 76 0.32 2.02 -8.33
N ALA A 77 1.08 1.16 -8.99
CA ALA A 77 1.70 1.50 -10.27
C ALA A 77 0.67 1.89 -11.32
N VAL A 78 -0.40 1.10 -11.45
CA VAL A 78 -1.53 1.38 -12.36
C VAL A 78 -2.20 2.70 -11.97
N VAL A 79 -2.60 2.86 -10.70
CA VAL A 79 -3.24 4.10 -10.22
C VAL A 79 -2.42 5.34 -10.55
N PHE A 80 -1.12 5.32 -10.29
CA PHE A 80 -0.24 6.44 -10.59
C PHE A 80 0.04 6.61 -12.09
N GLY A 81 0.09 5.53 -12.86
CA GLY A 81 0.28 5.59 -14.31
C GLY A 81 -0.92 6.22 -15.02
N PHE A 82 -2.13 5.92 -14.54
CA PHE A 82 -3.39 6.44 -15.07
C PHE A 82 -3.92 7.65 -14.28
N HIS A 83 -3.09 8.35 -13.50
CA HIS A 83 -3.55 9.41 -12.60
C HIS A 83 -4.44 10.44 -13.32
N LYS A 84 -4.10 10.88 -14.54
CA LYS A 84 -4.92 11.84 -15.31
C LYS A 84 -6.32 11.34 -15.63
N GLU A 85 -6.45 10.09 -16.05
CA GLU A 85 -7.73 9.48 -16.38
C GLU A 85 -8.55 9.22 -15.11
N VAL A 86 -7.89 8.71 -14.08
CA VAL A 86 -8.48 8.43 -12.77
C VAL A 86 -9.01 9.70 -12.10
N PHE A 87 -8.34 10.84 -12.25
CA PHE A 87 -8.83 12.15 -11.76
C PHE A 87 -9.91 12.76 -12.67
N LEU A 88 -9.98 12.36 -13.94
CA LEU A 88 -11.07 12.75 -14.85
C LEU A 88 -12.37 11.99 -14.56
N PHE A 89 -12.27 10.75 -14.09
CA PHE A 89 -13.42 9.99 -13.60
C PHE A 89 -13.87 10.58 -12.26
N HIS A 90 -14.85 11.49 -12.35
CA HIS A 90 -15.49 12.20 -11.25
C HIS A 90 -16.45 11.40 -10.32
N PRO A 91 -16.62 10.06 -10.33
CA PRO A 91 -17.37 9.43 -9.25
C PRO A 91 -16.58 9.58 -7.95
N LYS A 92 -17.14 10.28 -6.95
CA LYS A 92 -16.61 10.35 -5.57
C LYS A 92 -16.19 8.97 -5.03
N VAL A 93 -16.89 7.92 -5.45
CA VAL A 93 -16.60 6.51 -5.15
C VAL A 93 -15.21 6.10 -5.65
N LEU A 94 -14.84 6.45 -6.89
CA LEU A 94 -13.58 6.02 -7.49
C LEU A 94 -12.41 6.68 -6.75
N THR A 95 -12.50 7.97 -6.44
CA THR A 95 -11.47 8.67 -5.64
C THR A 95 -11.35 8.09 -4.23
N LEU A 96 -12.48 7.81 -3.55
CA LEU A 96 -12.48 7.20 -2.20
C LEU A 96 -11.86 5.81 -2.22
N VAL A 97 -12.31 4.95 -3.14
CA VAL A 97 -11.78 3.59 -3.33
C VAL A 97 -10.29 3.64 -3.66
N LEU A 98 -9.88 4.53 -4.56
CA LEU A 98 -8.50 4.65 -5.03
C LEU A 98 -7.54 5.27 -3.99
N LEU A 99 -8.04 6.08 -3.05
CA LEU A 99 -7.26 6.63 -1.96
C LEU A 99 -7.21 5.69 -0.75
N ASP A 100 -8.34 5.05 -0.43
CA ASP A 100 -8.49 4.22 0.76
C ASP A 100 -8.01 2.77 0.56
N LEU A 101 -8.26 2.14 -0.60
CA LEU A 101 -7.82 0.76 -0.83
C LEU A 101 -6.31 0.60 -0.74
N PRO A 102 -5.48 1.48 -1.32
CA PRO A 102 -4.04 1.34 -1.18
C PRO A 102 -3.60 1.44 0.27
N GLY A 103 -4.22 2.31 1.06
CA GLY A 103 -3.96 2.42 2.51
C GLY A 103 -4.29 1.12 3.26
N LEU A 104 -5.46 0.52 2.97
CA LEU A 104 -5.85 -0.76 3.58
C LEU A 104 -4.95 -1.92 3.16
N LEU A 105 -4.58 -1.95 1.89
CA LEU A 105 -3.67 -2.95 1.34
C LEU A 105 -2.27 -2.81 1.96
N PHE A 106 -1.79 -1.59 2.18
CA PHE A 106 -0.55 -1.33 2.93
C PHE A 106 -0.64 -1.81 4.37
N PHE A 107 -1.71 -1.45 5.09
CA PHE A 107 -1.92 -1.93 6.46
C PHE A 107 -1.88 -3.46 6.53
N SER A 108 -2.51 -4.12 5.58
CA SER A 108 -2.55 -5.58 5.52
C SER A 108 -1.18 -6.18 5.20
N ALA A 109 -0.42 -5.58 4.29
CA ALA A 109 0.95 -6.00 4.00
C ALA A 109 1.88 -5.84 5.22
N TYR A 110 1.76 -4.75 5.98
CA TYR A 110 2.55 -4.52 7.18
C TYR A 110 2.14 -5.42 8.35
N THR A 111 0.84 -5.63 8.57
CA THR A 111 0.38 -6.60 9.58
C THR A 111 0.73 -8.03 9.20
N LEU A 112 0.79 -8.36 7.90
CA LEU A 112 1.31 -9.64 7.43
C LEU A 112 2.82 -9.75 7.68
N LEU A 113 3.58 -8.67 7.50
CA LEU A 113 5.00 -8.63 7.86
C LEU A 113 5.19 -8.88 9.36
N VAL A 114 4.35 -8.28 10.21
CA VAL A 114 4.35 -8.55 11.66
C VAL A 114 4.00 -10.01 11.95
N LEU A 115 2.97 -10.56 11.28
CA LEU A 115 2.62 -11.98 11.40
C LEU A 115 3.81 -12.87 11.00
N PHE A 116 4.48 -12.54 9.89
CA PHE A 116 5.65 -13.28 9.42
C PHE A 116 6.77 -13.30 10.47
N TRP A 117 7.16 -12.15 11.00
CA TRP A 117 8.17 -12.08 12.06
C TRP A 117 7.73 -12.81 13.34
N ALA A 118 6.45 -12.72 13.71
CA ALA A 118 5.90 -13.42 14.86
C ALA A 118 5.93 -14.95 14.66
N GLU A 119 5.64 -15.44 13.46
CA GLU A 119 5.74 -16.87 13.12
C GLU A 119 7.18 -17.36 13.21
N ILE A 120 8.16 -16.63 12.65
CA ILE A 120 9.58 -16.99 12.77
C ILE A 120 10.02 -17.04 14.23
N TYR A 121 9.60 -16.07 15.05
CA TYR A 121 9.90 -16.04 16.48
C TYR A 121 9.28 -17.22 17.24
N HIS A 122 7.99 -17.50 17.02
CA HIS A 122 7.32 -18.65 17.64
C HIS A 122 7.95 -19.98 17.22
N GLN A 123 8.27 -20.14 15.94
CA GLN A 123 8.94 -21.33 15.42
C GLN A 123 10.32 -21.53 16.06
N ALA A 124 11.13 -20.47 16.17
CA ALA A 124 12.43 -20.51 16.85
C ALA A 124 12.33 -20.89 18.35
N ARG A 125 11.16 -20.68 18.96
CA ARG A 125 10.86 -21.02 20.36
C ARG A 125 10.01 -22.28 20.52
N SER A 126 9.72 -23.01 19.43
CA SER A 126 8.83 -24.18 19.44
C SER A 126 7.43 -23.90 20.03
N LEU A 127 6.93 -22.67 19.86
CA LEU A 127 5.60 -22.25 20.30
C LEU A 127 4.55 -22.43 19.20
N PRO A 128 3.28 -22.69 19.55
CA PRO A 128 2.20 -22.85 18.56
C PRO A 128 1.93 -21.54 17.81
N THR A 129 1.67 -21.61 16.51
CA THR A 129 1.46 -20.45 15.62
C THR A 129 0.00 -20.22 15.22
N ASP A 130 -0.91 -21.14 15.52
CA ASP A 130 -2.31 -21.10 15.05
C ASP A 130 -3.04 -19.81 15.44
N LYS A 131 -2.82 -19.35 16.67
CA LYS A 131 -3.45 -18.12 17.20
C LYS A 131 -2.97 -16.85 16.50
N LEU A 132 -1.76 -16.84 15.94
CA LEU A 132 -1.21 -15.67 15.25
C LEU A 132 -1.97 -15.38 13.96
N ARG A 133 -2.28 -16.43 13.19
CA ARG A 133 -3.03 -16.32 11.93
C ARG A 133 -4.47 -15.86 12.18
N THR A 134 -5.14 -16.42 13.19
CA THR A 134 -6.49 -15.98 13.58
C THR A 134 -6.51 -14.51 14.00
N SER A 135 -5.51 -14.06 14.77
CA SER A 135 -5.38 -12.67 15.18
C SER A 135 -5.19 -11.74 13.97
N TYR A 136 -4.30 -12.09 13.04
CA TYR A 136 -4.08 -11.34 11.80
C TYR A 136 -5.37 -11.18 10.97
N ILE A 137 -6.11 -12.27 10.76
CA ILE A 137 -7.38 -12.24 10.01
C ILE A 137 -8.41 -11.37 10.73
N SER A 138 -8.50 -11.48 12.05
CA SER A 138 -9.46 -10.72 12.86
C SER A 138 -9.20 -9.22 12.82
N VAL A 139 -7.93 -8.81 12.97
CA VAL A 139 -7.53 -7.39 12.95
C VAL A 139 -7.78 -6.79 11.56
N ASN A 140 -7.33 -7.45 10.49
CA ASN A 140 -7.56 -6.96 9.13
C ASN A 140 -9.05 -6.91 8.79
N GLY A 141 -9.81 -7.95 9.15
CA GLY A 141 -11.25 -7.99 8.97
C GLY A 141 -11.98 -6.83 9.67
N ALA A 142 -11.60 -6.51 10.92
CA ALA A 142 -12.18 -5.40 11.67
C ALA A 142 -11.89 -4.04 10.99
N ILE A 143 -10.65 -3.80 10.56
CA ILE A 143 -10.28 -2.56 9.85
C ILE A 143 -11.04 -2.44 8.53
N TYR A 144 -11.14 -3.54 7.78
CA TYR A 144 -11.87 -3.58 6.50
C TYR A 144 -13.35 -3.28 6.70
N PHE A 145 -13.96 -3.87 7.73
CA PHE A 145 -15.35 -3.61 8.07
C PHE A 145 -15.59 -2.14 8.44
N ILE A 146 -14.72 -1.56 9.28
CA ILE A 146 -14.79 -0.14 9.65
C ILE A 146 -14.67 0.75 8.41
N GLN A 147 -13.74 0.44 7.50
CA GLN A 147 -13.55 1.22 6.27
C GLN A 147 -14.80 1.18 5.38
N VAL A 148 -15.33 -0.01 5.10
CA VAL A 148 -16.51 -0.18 4.25
C VAL A 148 -17.70 0.58 4.82
N ARG A 149 -17.90 0.52 6.14
CA ARG A 149 -18.93 1.31 6.84
C ARG A 149 -18.72 2.81 6.64
N ASN A 150 -17.49 3.30 6.76
CA ASN A 150 -17.18 4.72 6.61
C ASN A 150 -17.42 5.20 5.16
N ILE A 151 -17.00 4.42 4.17
CA ILE A 151 -17.25 4.71 2.74
C ILE A 151 -18.76 4.72 2.48
N LEU A 152 -19.50 3.71 2.96
CA LEU A 152 -20.96 3.65 2.78
C LEU A 152 -21.65 4.86 3.41
N ARG A 153 -21.22 5.30 4.60
CA ARG A 153 -21.73 6.52 5.23
C ARG A 153 -21.50 7.74 4.34
N LEU A 154 -20.29 7.93 3.80
CA LEU A 154 -19.96 9.07 2.94
C LEU A 154 -20.67 9.04 1.57
N LEU A 155 -21.22 7.91 1.15
CA LEU A 155 -22.02 7.80 -0.08
C LEU A 155 -23.51 8.11 0.12
N ILE A 156 -24.01 8.01 1.35
CA ILE A 156 -25.42 8.25 1.69
C ILE A 156 -25.67 9.72 2.08
N TYR A 157 -24.62 10.48 2.42
CA TYR A 157 -24.67 11.92 2.73
C TYR A 157 -24.04 12.76 1.62
#